data_AF-A0AAP0X6C9-F1
#
_entry.id   AF-A0AAP0X6C9-F1
#
_cell.length_a   1.000
_cell.length_b   1.000
_cell.length_c   1.000
_cell.angle_alpha   90.00
_cell.angle_beta   90.00
_cell.angle_gamma   90.00
#
_symmetry.space_group_name_H-M   'P 1'
#
loop_
_entity.id
_entity.type
_entity.pdbx_description
1 polymer ?
#
loop_
_entity_poly.entity_id
_entity_poly.type
_entity_poly.pdbx_seq_one_letter_code
_entity_poly.pdbx_strand_id
1 'polypeptide(L)'
;MNLSLGQNELTLEFPDFIPKCRNLTFLDLGSNKLTGLIPEMVFTNLGKLESLFLTDNSFHGSLSSNISILSKLKNLGLGSNQFTGPIPEDIGLISDLEIIEMYDLFLKDVLDQRLQPPIGPLANKVVLVVSMALACTRTTPES
;
A
#
# COMPACT_ATOMS: atom_id res chain seq x y z
N MET A 1 19.67 -0.40 -4.65
CA MET A 1 19.52 -0.98 -6.00
C MET A 1 18.13 -0.66 -6.48
N ASN A 2 17.96 -0.25 -7.73
CA ASN A 2 16.66 0.17 -8.24
C ASN A 2 16.20 -0.81 -9.31
N LEU A 3 14.92 -1.18 -9.27
CA LEU A 3 14.26 -1.98 -10.29
C LEU A 3 12.95 -1.29 -10.65
N SER A 4 12.81 -0.85 -11.90
CA SER A 4 11.55 -0.39 -12.48
C SER A 4 11.22 -1.32 -13.64
N LEU A 5 10.02 -1.89 -13.55
CA LEU A 5 9.34 -2.66 -14.59
C LEU A 5 7.90 -2.12 -14.76
N GLY A 6 7.63 -0.90 -14.30
CA GLY A 6 6.34 -0.25 -14.43
C GLY A 6 6.00 0.05 -15.90
N GLN A 7 4.72 0.28 -16.20
CA GLN A 7 4.22 0.57 -17.56
C GLN A 7 4.58 -0.52 -18.57
N ASN A 8 4.33 -1.78 -18.19
CA ASN A 8 4.58 -2.95 -19.03
C ASN A 8 3.33 -3.85 -19.12
N GLU A 9 3.43 -4.89 -19.94
CA GLU A 9 2.37 -5.87 -20.18
C GLU A 9 2.60 -7.16 -19.37
N LEU A 10 3.14 -7.07 -18.15
CA LEU A 10 3.40 -8.25 -17.32
C LEU A 10 2.09 -8.82 -16.77
N THR A 11 1.73 -10.04 -17.18
CA THR A 11 0.47 -10.72 -16.80
C THR A 11 0.64 -11.83 -15.75
N LEU A 12 1.81 -11.91 -15.12
CA LEU A 12 2.17 -12.98 -14.17
C LEU A 12 1.73 -12.64 -12.75
N GLU A 13 1.94 -13.57 -11.81
CA GLU A 13 1.96 -13.22 -10.39
C GLU A 13 3.23 -12.40 -10.04
N PHE A 14 3.34 -11.97 -8.77
CA PHE A 14 4.50 -11.22 -8.28
C PHE A 14 5.83 -11.97 -8.56
N PRO A 15 6.82 -11.36 -9.26
CA PRO A 15 8.02 -12.09 -9.68
C PRO A 15 8.88 -12.63 -8.52
N ASP A 16 9.11 -13.95 -8.52
CA ASP A 16 9.73 -14.70 -7.41
C ASP A 16 11.18 -14.32 -7.11
N PHE A 17 11.87 -13.69 -8.07
CA PHE A 17 13.25 -13.24 -7.90
C PHE A 17 13.36 -11.95 -7.09
N ILE A 18 12.33 -11.10 -7.07
CA ILE A 18 12.36 -9.79 -6.42
C ILE A 18 12.62 -9.89 -4.91
N PRO A 19 11.96 -10.78 -4.14
CA PRO A 19 12.26 -10.94 -2.71
C PRO A 19 13.68 -11.45 -2.40
N LYS A 20 14.43 -11.94 -3.40
CA LYS A 20 15.83 -12.37 -3.26
C LYS A 20 16.78 -11.16 -3.34
N CYS A 21 16.35 -10.05 -3.93
CA CYS A 21 17.13 -8.83 -4.13
C CYS A 21 17.17 -7.92 -2.87
N ARG A 22 17.73 -8.42 -1.75
CA ARG A 22 17.81 -7.75 -0.43
C ARG A 22 18.48 -6.36 -0.37
N ASN A 23 19.06 -5.88 -1.48
CA ASN A 23 19.65 -4.55 -1.62
C ASN A 23 18.77 -3.59 -2.44
N LEU A 24 17.53 -3.97 -2.77
CA LEU A 24 16.55 -3.08 -3.37
C LEU A 24 16.26 -1.89 -2.45
N THR A 25 16.26 -0.71 -3.06
CA THR A 25 15.94 0.60 -2.48
C THR A 25 14.77 1.25 -3.21
N PHE A 26 14.53 0.88 -4.47
CA PHE A 26 13.39 1.32 -5.26
C PHE A 26 12.84 0.12 -6.04
N LEU A 27 11.54 -0.13 -5.92
CA LEU A 27 10.80 -1.12 -6.69
C LEU A 27 9.54 -0.47 -7.29
N ASP A 28 9.44 -0.54 -8.60
CA ASP A 28 8.27 -0.12 -9.37
C ASP A 28 7.82 -1.26 -10.29
N LEU A 29 6.59 -1.71 -10.07
CA LEU A 29 5.84 -2.66 -10.90
C LEU A 29 4.49 -2.04 -11.35
N GLY A 30 4.32 -0.72 -11.21
CA GLY A 30 3.05 -0.04 -11.44
C GLY A 30 2.56 -0.14 -12.89
N SER A 31 1.27 0.02 -13.14
CA SER A 31 0.67 0.01 -14.48
C SER A 31 1.07 -1.24 -15.28
N ASN A 32 0.68 -2.40 -14.76
CA ASN A 32 0.90 -3.72 -15.34
C ASN A 32 -0.40 -4.55 -15.26
N LYS A 33 -0.33 -5.85 -15.56
CA LYS A 33 -1.45 -6.81 -15.43
C LYS A 33 -1.14 -7.90 -14.41
N LEU A 34 -0.34 -7.57 -13.38
CA LEU A 34 0.08 -8.54 -12.37
C LEU A 34 -1.11 -8.94 -11.49
N THR A 35 -1.17 -10.21 -11.11
CA THR A 35 -2.28 -10.77 -10.31
C THR A 35 -1.75 -11.48 -9.05
N GLY A 36 -2.65 -12.03 -8.24
CA GLY A 36 -2.28 -12.82 -7.06
C GLY A 36 -2.04 -12.00 -5.80
N LEU A 37 -1.34 -12.61 -4.84
CA LEU A 37 -0.97 -11.97 -3.57
C LEU A 37 0.42 -11.30 -3.70
N ILE A 38 0.68 -10.27 -2.89
CA ILE A 38 2.06 -9.85 -2.62
C ILE A 38 2.71 -10.91 -1.71
N PRO A 39 3.84 -11.55 -2.09
CA PRO A 39 4.49 -12.54 -1.24
C PRO A 39 5.01 -11.94 0.06
N GLU A 40 4.82 -12.63 1.18
CA GLU A 40 5.27 -12.19 2.51
C GLU A 40 6.79 -11.88 2.59
N MET A 41 7.56 -12.52 1.71
CA MET A 41 8.98 -12.29 1.54
C MET A 41 9.32 -10.88 1.05
N VAL A 42 8.40 -10.15 0.42
CA VAL A 42 8.57 -8.74 0.04
C VAL A 42 8.72 -7.88 1.30
N PHE A 43 7.77 -7.98 2.22
CA PHE A 43 7.75 -7.21 3.47
C PHE A 43 8.91 -7.60 4.41
N THR A 44 9.28 -8.88 4.45
CA THR A 44 10.30 -9.41 5.38
C THR A 44 11.75 -9.37 4.87
N ASN A 45 12.01 -9.46 3.55
CA ASN A 45 13.39 -9.41 3.01
C ASN A 45 13.84 -8.04 2.50
N LEU A 46 12.92 -7.14 2.14
CA LEU A 46 13.26 -5.88 1.46
C LEU A 46 13.35 -4.68 2.42
N GLY A 47 13.80 -4.86 3.66
CA GLY A 47 13.95 -3.78 4.67
C GLY A 47 14.95 -2.65 4.34
N LYS A 48 15.41 -2.55 3.09
CA LYS A 48 16.15 -1.38 2.55
C LYS A 48 15.32 -0.57 1.55
N LEU A 49 14.09 -0.97 1.26
CA LEU A 49 13.22 -0.35 0.28
C LEU A 49 12.75 1.03 0.77
N GLU A 50 12.95 2.04 -0.07
CA GLU A 50 12.54 3.43 0.16
C GLU A 50 11.30 3.80 -0.67
N SER A 51 11.11 3.18 -1.84
CA SER A 51 9.90 3.35 -2.65
C SER A 51 9.38 2.00 -3.16
N LEU A 52 8.07 1.79 -3.02
CA LEU A 52 7.32 0.64 -3.52
C LEU A 52 6.09 1.11 -4.30
N PHE A 53 6.11 0.94 -5.63
CA PHE A 53 4.97 1.23 -6.49
C PHE A 53 4.42 -0.06 -7.10
N LEU A 54 3.17 -0.38 -6.75
CA LEU A 54 2.39 -1.52 -7.24
C LEU A 54 1.05 -1.07 -7.84
N THR A 55 0.88 0.24 -8.08
CA THR A 55 -0.37 0.85 -8.58
C THR A 55 -0.83 0.24 -9.89
N ASP A 56 -2.12 0.36 -10.20
CA ASP A 56 -2.71 -0.04 -11.49
C ASP A 56 -2.34 -1.49 -11.88
N ASN A 57 -2.74 -2.44 -11.03
CA ASN A 57 -2.52 -3.88 -11.21
C ASN A 57 -3.79 -4.64 -10.77
N SER A 58 -3.68 -5.95 -10.58
CA SER A 58 -4.76 -6.81 -10.07
C SER A 58 -4.30 -7.68 -8.91
N PHE A 59 -3.41 -7.14 -8.07
CA PHE A 59 -3.07 -7.76 -6.79
C PHE A 59 -4.29 -7.75 -5.85
N HIS A 60 -4.43 -8.81 -5.05
CA HIS A 60 -5.56 -8.99 -4.15
C HIS A 60 -5.16 -9.54 -2.78
N GLY A 61 -6.14 -9.70 -1.89
CA GLY A 61 -5.93 -10.13 -0.51
C GLY A 61 -5.55 -8.97 0.43
N SER A 62 -5.20 -9.31 1.67
CA SER A 62 -4.83 -8.33 2.70
C SER A 62 -3.36 -7.95 2.66
N LEU A 63 -3.07 -6.68 2.95
CA LEU A 63 -1.72 -6.21 3.24
C LEU A 63 -1.20 -6.84 4.54
N SER A 64 0.08 -7.19 4.58
CA SER A 64 0.70 -7.77 5.78
C SER A 64 1.02 -6.70 6.83
N SER A 65 0.84 -7.03 8.12
CA SER A 65 1.33 -6.22 9.25
C SER A 65 2.86 -6.08 9.28
N ASN A 66 3.59 -7.00 8.63
CA ASN A 66 5.03 -6.90 8.45
C ASN A 66 5.45 -5.77 7.50
N ILE A 67 4.52 -4.98 6.94
CA ILE A 67 4.85 -3.74 6.22
C ILE A 67 5.72 -2.78 7.06
N SER A 68 5.57 -2.80 8.39
CA SER A 68 6.42 -2.07 9.34
C SER A 68 7.91 -2.45 9.31
N ILE A 69 8.25 -3.66 8.82
CA ILE A 69 9.64 -4.10 8.62
C ILE A 69 10.32 -3.34 7.48
N LEU A 70 9.55 -2.75 6.56
CA LEU A 70 10.02 -1.81 5.55
C LEU A 70 10.23 -0.42 6.18
N SER A 71 11.01 -0.36 7.27
CA SER A 71 11.19 0.84 8.12
C SER A 71 11.88 2.03 7.44
N LYS A 72 12.35 1.87 6.20
CA LYS A 72 12.91 2.93 5.35
C LYS A 72 11.96 3.44 4.28
N LEU A 73 10.74 2.90 4.21
CA LEU A 73 9.81 3.18 3.13
C LEU A 73 9.23 4.59 3.26
N LYS A 74 9.45 5.40 2.21
CA LYS A 74 8.99 6.78 2.08
C LYS A 74 7.81 6.91 1.13
N ASN A 75 7.74 6.06 0.11
CA ASN A 75 6.70 6.11 -0.90
C ASN A 75 6.06 4.74 -1.07
N LEU A 76 4.74 4.67 -0.91
CA LEU A 76 3.95 3.46 -1.05
C LEU A 76 2.77 3.71 -1.99
N GLY A 77 2.85 3.17 -3.20
CA GLY A 77 1.76 3.16 -4.17
C GLY A 77 1.08 1.80 -4.25
N LEU A 78 -0.20 1.74 -3.87
CA LEU A 78 -1.02 0.52 -3.86
C LEU A 78 -2.36 0.69 -4.59
N GLY A 79 -2.74 1.92 -4.96
CA GLY A 79 -4.02 2.24 -5.58
C GLY A 79 -4.31 1.49 -6.89
N SER A 80 -5.59 1.43 -7.28
CA SER A 80 -6.07 0.63 -8.42
C SER A 80 -5.59 -0.83 -8.35
N ASN A 81 -5.93 -1.49 -7.25
CA ASN A 81 -5.73 -2.93 -7.02
C ASN A 81 -6.96 -3.52 -6.31
N GLN A 82 -7.02 -4.84 -6.24
CA GLN A 82 -8.13 -5.60 -5.67
C GLN A 82 -7.84 -6.04 -4.21
N PHE A 83 -7.06 -5.25 -3.46
CA PHE A 83 -6.76 -5.53 -2.05
C PHE A 83 -8.04 -5.49 -1.18
N THR A 84 -8.08 -6.37 -0.17
CA THR A 84 -9.23 -6.61 0.71
C THR A 84 -8.82 -6.61 2.17
N GLY A 85 -9.79 -6.40 3.07
CA GLY A 85 -9.54 -6.27 4.51
C GLY A 85 -9.00 -4.89 4.92
N PRO A 86 -8.65 -4.72 6.20
CA PRO A 86 -8.21 -3.43 6.72
C PRO A 86 -6.77 -3.08 6.30
N ILE A 87 -6.47 -1.78 6.23
CA ILE A 87 -5.10 -1.29 6.23
C ILE A 87 -4.47 -1.66 7.60
N PRO A 88 -3.32 -2.35 7.65
CA PRO A 88 -2.67 -2.73 8.91
C PRO A 88 -2.29 -1.49 9.73
N GLU A 89 -2.59 -1.49 11.03
CA GLU A 89 -2.23 -0.39 11.93
C GLU A 89 -0.70 -0.19 12.01
N ASP A 90 0.06 -1.26 11.78
CA ASP A 90 1.51 -1.29 11.66
C ASP A 90 2.09 -0.36 10.58
N ILE A 91 1.30 0.08 9.59
CA ILE A 91 1.76 1.09 8.63
C ILE A 91 2.14 2.41 9.33
N GLY A 92 1.48 2.73 10.45
CA GLY A 92 1.78 3.90 11.28
C GLY A 92 3.07 3.78 12.09
N LEU A 93 3.77 2.64 12.02
CA LEU A 93 5.11 2.46 12.63
C LEU A 93 6.24 2.85 11.68
N ILE A 94 5.96 3.10 10.40
CA ILE A 94 6.94 3.52 9.39
C ILE A 94 7.13 5.04 9.52
N SER A 95 8.12 5.47 10.31
CA SER A 95 8.35 6.88 10.65
C SER A 95 8.64 7.78 9.46
N ASP A 96 9.23 7.21 8.41
CA ASP A 96 9.79 7.94 7.27
C ASP A 96 8.80 7.99 6.09
N LEU A 97 7.55 7.56 6.28
CA LEU A 97 6.54 7.43 5.22
C LEU A 97 5.96 8.81 4.84
N GLU A 98 6.33 9.29 3.64
CA GLU A 98 5.99 10.62 3.12
C GLU A 98 4.77 10.60 2.18
N ILE A 99 4.65 9.57 1.33
CA ILE A 99 3.63 9.46 0.28
C ILE A 99 2.93 8.10 0.36
N ILE A 100 1.61 8.12 0.40
CA ILE A 100 0.74 6.93 0.39
C ILE A 100 -0.33 7.13 -0.68
N GLU A 101 -0.33 6.30 -1.72
CA GLU A 101 -1.36 6.29 -2.77
C GLU A 101 -2.23 5.04 -2.61
N MET A 102 -3.42 5.23 -2.02
CA MET A 102 -4.40 4.18 -1.72
C MET A 102 -5.79 4.62 -2.20
N TYR A 103 -6.01 4.61 -3.52
CA TYR A 103 -7.30 4.83 -4.15
C TYR A 103 -7.83 3.51 -4.76
N ASP A 104 -9.15 3.37 -4.89
CA ASP A 104 -9.82 2.17 -5.43
C ASP A 104 -9.47 0.82 -4.77
N LEU A 105 -8.90 0.85 -3.56
CA LEU A 105 -8.88 -0.32 -2.69
C LEU A 105 -10.31 -0.62 -2.22
N PHE A 106 -10.70 -1.90 -2.09
CA PHE A 106 -12.05 -2.27 -1.62
C PHE A 106 -12.20 -2.04 -0.10
N LEU A 107 -12.24 -0.76 0.30
CA LEU A 107 -12.21 -0.22 1.66
C LEU A 107 -13.52 -0.44 2.47
N LYS A 108 -14.19 -1.58 2.26
CA LYS A 108 -15.51 -1.87 2.83
C LYS A 108 -15.52 -1.86 4.37
N ASP A 109 -14.39 -2.14 5.00
CA ASP A 109 -14.28 -2.30 6.46
C ASP A 109 -13.91 -1.01 7.22
N VAL A 110 -13.54 0.09 6.53
CA VAL A 110 -13.12 1.33 7.21
C VAL A 110 -14.30 2.08 7.84
N LEU A 111 -15.52 1.90 7.32
CA LEU A 111 -16.69 2.65 7.77
C LEU A 111 -17.43 2.03 8.97
N ASP A 112 -17.25 0.74 9.24
CA ASP A 112 -18.06 -0.04 10.21
C ASP A 112 -17.53 -0.01 11.66
N GLN A 113 -16.30 0.47 11.91
CA GLN A 113 -15.75 0.57 13.28
C GLN A 113 -16.22 1.83 14.06
N ARG A 114 -17.13 2.65 13.52
CA ARG A 114 -17.52 3.95 14.10
C ARG A 114 -18.67 3.89 15.13
N LEU A 115 -18.67 2.90 16.03
CA LEU A 115 -19.59 2.86 17.19
C LEU A 115 -18.92 2.66 18.55
N GLN A 116 -17.80 3.37 18.80
CA GLN A 116 -17.55 4.05 20.08
C GLN A 116 -16.47 5.16 19.94
N PRO A 117 -16.45 6.23 20.78
CA PRO A 117 -15.57 7.40 20.55
C PRO A 117 -14.14 7.26 21.12
N PRO A 118 -13.07 7.50 20.33
CA PRO A 118 -12.16 8.63 20.57
C PRO A 118 -11.01 8.51 21.59
N ILE A 119 -11.10 7.69 22.65
CA ILE A 119 -10.23 7.83 23.84
C ILE A 119 -8.98 6.92 23.81
N GLY A 120 -7.78 7.50 23.98
CA GLY A 120 -6.49 6.77 24.02
C GLY A 120 -5.79 6.71 22.65
N PRO A 121 -5.08 5.61 22.30
CA PRO A 121 -4.51 5.38 20.96
C PRO A 121 -5.53 5.52 19.81
N LEU A 122 -6.83 5.47 20.13
CA LEU A 122 -7.96 5.87 19.30
C LEU A 122 -7.80 7.23 18.60
N ALA A 123 -6.96 8.15 19.09
CA ALA A 123 -6.63 9.40 18.40
C ALA A 123 -6.04 9.20 16.99
N ASN A 124 -5.18 8.20 16.79
CA ASN A 124 -4.57 7.94 15.48
C ASN A 124 -5.59 7.40 14.45
N LYS A 125 -6.62 6.69 14.93
CA LYS A 125 -7.76 6.25 14.11
C LYS A 125 -8.69 7.40 13.70
N VAL A 126 -8.67 8.55 14.40
CA VAL A 126 -9.37 9.77 13.95
C VAL A 126 -8.61 10.44 12.80
N VAL A 127 -7.28 10.52 12.89
CA VAL A 127 -6.43 11.14 11.86
C VAL A 127 -6.53 10.39 10.52
N LEU A 128 -6.55 9.05 10.56
CA LEU A 128 -6.74 8.20 9.38
C LEU A 128 -8.09 8.47 8.68
N VAL A 129 -9.17 8.61 9.45
CA VAL A 129 -10.53 8.87 8.94
C VAL A 129 -10.68 10.28 8.35
N VAL A 130 -9.97 11.28 8.88
CA VAL A 130 -9.92 12.64 8.28
C VAL A 130 -9.11 12.65 6.99
N SER A 131 -8.00 11.91 6.93
CA SER A 131 -7.16 11.81 5.73
C SER A 131 -7.90 11.19 4.55
N MET A 132 -8.70 10.14 4.81
CA MET A 132 -9.58 9.54 3.81
C MET A 132 -10.77 10.43 3.42
N ALA A 133 -11.19 11.37 4.26
CA ALA A 133 -12.27 12.30 3.92
C ALA A 133 -11.82 13.44 2.97
N LEU A 134 -10.57 13.91 3.07
CA LEU A 134 -10.03 14.92 2.14
C LEU A 134 -9.86 14.39 0.71
N ALA A 135 -9.57 13.08 0.55
CA ALA A 135 -9.42 12.43 -0.75
C ALA A 135 -10.67 12.60 -1.66
N CYS A 136 -11.86 12.80 -1.08
CA CYS A 136 -13.11 12.96 -1.80
C CYS A 136 -13.48 14.42 -2.15
N THR A 137 -12.59 15.41 -1.96
CA THR A 137 -12.93 16.85 -2.11
C THR A 137 -12.39 17.54 -3.38
N ARG A 138 -11.71 16.81 -4.28
CA ARG A 138 -11.31 17.33 -5.59
C ARG A 138 -11.81 16.39 -6.70
N THR A 139 -12.31 17.01 -7.78
CA THR A 139 -12.70 16.45 -9.09
C THR A 139 -13.99 15.61 -9.19
N THR A 140 -15.14 16.27 -8.96
CA THR A 140 -16.00 16.67 -10.09
C THR A 140 -16.34 18.16 -9.95
N PRO A 141 -16.56 18.88 -11.07
CA PRO A 141 -17.94 19.17 -11.45
C PRO A 141 -18.25 18.81 -12.91
N GLU A 142 -19.55 18.77 -13.19
CA GLU A 142 -20.17 18.43 -14.47
C GLU A 142 -19.91 19.48 -15.56
N SER A 143 -19.67 19.02 -16.79
CA SER A 143 -20.06 19.68 -18.06
C SER A 143 -20.04 18.68 -19.21
#